data_AF-A0A815DYZ4-F1
#
_entry.id   AF-A0A815DYZ4-F1
#
_cell.length_a   1.000
_cell.length_b   1.000
_cell.length_c   1.000
_cell.angle_alpha   90.00
_cell.angle_beta   90.00
_cell.angle_gamma   90.00
#
_symmetry.space_group_name_H-M   'P 1'
#
loop_
_entity.id
_entity.type
_entity.pdbx_description
1 polymer ?
#
loop_
_entity_poly.entity_id
_entity_poly.type
_entity_poly.pdbx_seq_one_letter_code
_entity_poly.pdbx_strand_id
1 'polypeptide(L)'
;MFTQLEDLPNELLIDTFGYFDIRELFYSFWKLNKRFKRLIRSLQNLSLTLEKDEPKLISLFACQIRRLVVNTRQDINFNQFPRLYSLVLHQMTPNQWKQLGSAFLPHLTYLSTSCITEYSYEGLLLHIRILFPNQLPTLRHLNLGFIHAPVFRWTESSSLYSISVRSNDPTVVPYILTSCHNLYYLDVSFLPDTVENCKNQSVITNHPLKQFILSDSYHKLSFEIVDIFLSSIPNVKRIKLSFQCNVPFIDFVQCLSNRLRYLRRFDCEIDDISDDETTAIEIIRQIHPCFNRIQLDRGLHGFRTFRTY
;
A
#
# COMPACT_ATOMS: atom_id res chain seq x y z
N MET A 1 -27.98 -36.95 5.60
CA MET A 1 -27.32 -36.12 6.63
C MET A 1 -25.84 -36.43 6.50
N PHE A 2 -25.00 -35.45 6.13
CA PHE A 2 -23.55 -35.65 6.05
C PHE A 2 -23.00 -35.60 7.47
N THR A 3 -22.51 -36.72 8.00
CA THR A 3 -22.05 -36.83 9.40
C THR A 3 -20.54 -36.73 9.52
N GLN A 4 -19.80 -36.92 8.42
CA GLN A 4 -18.35 -36.78 8.35
C GLN A 4 -17.97 -35.72 7.30
N LEU A 5 -16.81 -35.06 7.52
CA LEU A 5 -16.25 -34.08 6.58
C LEU A 5 -16.01 -34.71 5.20
N GLU A 6 -15.62 -35.98 5.20
CA GLU A 6 -15.45 -36.84 4.05
C GLU A 6 -16.70 -36.94 3.20
N ASP A 7 -17.89 -36.78 3.76
CA ASP A 7 -19.13 -36.96 3.00
C ASP A 7 -19.54 -35.68 2.24
N LEU A 8 -18.89 -34.55 2.50
CA LEU A 8 -19.18 -33.30 1.81
C LEU A 8 -18.90 -33.41 0.30
N PRO A 9 -19.73 -32.81 -0.57
CA PRO A 9 -19.45 -32.67 -2.00
C PRO A 9 -18.08 -32.00 -2.27
N ASN A 10 -17.44 -32.40 -3.38
CA ASN A 10 -16.13 -31.85 -3.76
C ASN A 10 -16.19 -30.34 -4.00
N GLU A 11 -17.32 -29.85 -4.50
CA GLU A 11 -17.59 -28.46 -4.83
C GLU A 11 -17.51 -27.60 -3.57
N LEU A 12 -18.17 -28.02 -2.49
CA LEU A 12 -18.13 -27.32 -1.20
C LEU A 12 -16.74 -27.35 -0.57
N LEU A 13 -16.03 -28.48 -0.69
CA LEU A 13 -14.67 -28.61 -0.20
C LEU A 13 -13.69 -27.72 -0.98
N ILE A 14 -13.80 -27.65 -2.30
CA ILE A 14 -12.95 -26.80 -3.15
C ILE A 14 -13.19 -25.33 -2.84
N ASP A 15 -14.47 -24.93 -2.74
CA ASP A 15 -14.86 -23.56 -2.41
C ASP A 15 -14.29 -23.17 -1.04
N THR A 16 -14.49 -24.02 -0.03
CA THR A 16 -13.97 -23.81 1.32
C THR A 16 -12.43 -23.77 1.34
N PHE A 17 -11.76 -24.73 0.70
CA PHE A 17 -10.31 -24.82 0.67
C PHE A 17 -9.65 -23.65 -0.07
N GLY A 18 -10.34 -23.01 -1.02
CA GLY A 18 -9.84 -21.83 -1.72
C GLY A 18 -9.48 -20.65 -0.79
N TYR A 19 -10.04 -20.61 0.42
CA TYR A 19 -9.77 -19.56 1.40
C TYR A 19 -8.57 -19.83 2.33
N PHE A 20 -8.02 -21.05 2.32
CA PHE A 20 -6.95 -21.45 3.24
C PHE A 20 -5.55 -21.36 2.60
N ASP A 21 -4.54 -21.19 3.44
CA ASP A 21 -3.15 -21.37 3.01
C ASP A 21 -2.90 -22.84 2.64
N ILE A 22 -2.22 -23.08 1.52
CA ILE A 22 -1.97 -24.45 1.05
C ILE A 22 -1.16 -25.27 2.06
N ARG A 23 -0.34 -24.64 2.91
CA ARG A 23 0.40 -25.30 3.98
C ARG A 23 -0.56 -25.96 4.97
N GLU A 24 -1.56 -25.22 5.43
CA GLU A 24 -2.54 -25.71 6.40
C GLU A 24 -3.33 -26.87 5.80
N LEU A 25 -3.78 -26.72 4.56
CA LEU A 25 -4.48 -27.80 3.86
C LEU A 25 -3.60 -29.04 3.71
N PHE A 26 -2.33 -28.86 3.34
CA PHE A 26 -1.39 -29.96 3.20
C PHE A 26 -1.21 -30.66 4.55
N TYR A 27 -0.84 -29.98 5.62
CA TYR A 27 -0.58 -30.66 6.89
C TYR A 27 -1.84 -31.23 7.55
N SER A 28 -3.00 -30.60 7.41
CA SER A 28 -4.26 -31.09 7.96
C SER A 28 -4.80 -32.31 7.21
N PHE A 29 -4.71 -32.34 5.88
CA PHE A 29 -5.45 -33.31 5.07
C PHE A 29 -4.57 -34.26 4.24
N TRP A 30 -3.26 -34.05 4.14
CA TRP A 30 -2.39 -34.88 3.29
C TRP A 30 -2.28 -36.34 3.73
N LYS A 31 -2.48 -36.65 5.02
CA LYS A 31 -2.44 -38.03 5.55
C LYS A 31 -3.80 -38.72 5.59
N LEU A 32 -4.87 -38.05 5.19
CA LEU A 32 -6.19 -38.67 5.08
C LEU A 32 -6.25 -39.59 3.84
N ASN A 33 -7.37 -39.59 3.12
CA ASN A 33 -7.60 -40.46 1.97
C ASN A 33 -7.09 -39.87 0.64
N LYS A 34 -6.99 -40.72 -0.38
CA LYS A 34 -6.57 -40.36 -1.75
C LYS A 34 -7.46 -39.28 -2.39
N ARG A 35 -8.72 -39.17 -1.96
CA ARG A 35 -9.66 -38.18 -2.47
C ARG A 35 -9.24 -36.77 -2.07
N PHE A 36 -8.93 -36.51 -0.80
CA PHE A 36 -8.44 -35.18 -0.37
C PHE A 36 -7.13 -34.80 -1.05
N LYS A 37 -6.19 -35.74 -1.20
CA LYS A 37 -4.96 -35.49 -1.98
C LYS A 37 -5.26 -35.04 -3.41
N ARG A 38 -6.24 -35.67 -4.06
CA ARG A 38 -6.67 -35.29 -5.42
C ARG A 38 -7.35 -33.92 -5.43
N LEU A 39 -8.19 -33.63 -4.45
CA LEU A 39 -8.89 -32.34 -4.32
C LEU A 39 -7.91 -31.19 -4.13
N ILE A 40 -7.00 -31.32 -3.16
CA ILE A 40 -5.99 -30.30 -2.87
C ILE A 40 -5.10 -30.07 -4.11
N ARG A 41 -4.72 -31.15 -4.82
CA ARG A 41 -3.99 -31.06 -6.09
C ARG A 41 -4.80 -30.47 -7.25
N SER A 42 -6.13 -30.44 -7.17
CA SER A 42 -6.96 -29.83 -8.21
C SER A 42 -7.14 -28.33 -8.02
N LEU A 43 -6.86 -27.81 -6.80
CA LEU A 43 -6.98 -26.40 -6.49
C LEU A 43 -6.08 -25.56 -7.40
N GLN A 44 -6.60 -24.40 -7.77
CA GLN A 44 -5.91 -23.38 -8.56
C GLN A 44 -5.85 -22.10 -7.73
N ASN A 45 -4.98 -21.18 -8.12
CA ASN A 45 -4.90 -19.85 -7.50
C ASN A 45 -4.51 -19.89 -6.02
N LEU A 46 -3.64 -20.83 -5.66
CA LEU A 46 -3.26 -21.08 -4.28
C LEU A 46 -2.45 -19.91 -3.69
N SER A 47 -2.66 -19.70 -2.39
CA SER A 47 -1.81 -18.86 -1.55
C SER A 47 -0.88 -19.75 -0.72
N LEU A 48 0.39 -19.38 -0.65
CA LEU A 48 1.40 -20.03 0.16
C LEU A 48 2.13 -18.99 1.01
N THR A 49 2.24 -19.26 2.31
CA THR A 49 3.02 -18.47 3.26
C THR A 49 4.23 -19.28 3.69
N LEU A 50 5.45 -18.80 3.40
CA LEU A 50 6.72 -19.44 3.72
C LEU A 50 7.35 -18.85 4.98
N GLU A 51 7.45 -19.65 6.05
CA GLU A 51 8.21 -19.29 7.27
C GLU A 51 9.61 -19.93 7.28
N LYS A 52 9.78 -20.98 6.48
CA LYS A 52 11.01 -21.71 6.19
C LYS A 52 10.86 -22.36 4.83
N ASP A 53 11.96 -22.82 4.26
CA ASP A 53 11.95 -23.58 3.02
C ASP A 53 11.16 -24.89 3.18
N GLU A 54 10.28 -25.16 2.21
CA GLU A 54 9.40 -26.32 2.19
C GLU A 54 9.45 -26.99 0.79
N PRO A 55 10.58 -27.59 0.42
CA PRO A 55 10.83 -28.06 -0.95
C PRO A 55 9.80 -29.10 -1.41
N LYS A 56 9.30 -29.92 -0.48
CA LYS A 56 8.25 -30.91 -0.74
C LYS A 56 6.91 -30.27 -1.10
N LEU A 57 6.51 -29.21 -0.40
CA LEU A 57 5.26 -28.50 -0.71
C LEU A 57 5.42 -27.76 -2.04
N ILE A 58 6.53 -27.04 -2.21
CA ILE A 58 6.81 -26.25 -3.41
C ILE A 58 6.82 -27.16 -4.64
N SER A 59 7.54 -28.29 -4.62
CA SER A 59 7.56 -29.26 -5.74
C SER A 59 6.18 -29.82 -6.11
N LEU A 60 5.21 -29.85 -5.18
CA LEU A 60 3.87 -30.34 -5.45
C LEU A 60 2.94 -29.27 -6.02
N PHE A 61 3.06 -28.02 -5.57
CA PHE A 61 2.06 -26.98 -5.80
C PHE A 61 2.59 -25.73 -6.51
N ALA A 62 3.89 -25.64 -6.79
CA ALA A 62 4.59 -24.52 -7.44
C ALA A 62 3.80 -23.86 -8.58
N CYS A 63 3.29 -24.66 -9.51
CA CYS A 63 2.57 -24.18 -10.69
C CYS A 63 1.16 -23.64 -10.40
N GLN A 64 0.62 -23.90 -9.21
CA GLN A 64 -0.71 -23.49 -8.76
C GLN A 64 -0.65 -22.28 -7.81
N ILE A 65 0.52 -22.01 -7.22
CA ILE A 65 0.73 -20.85 -6.36
C ILE A 65 0.65 -19.57 -7.19
N ARG A 66 -0.34 -18.73 -6.89
CA ARG A 66 -0.49 -17.40 -7.47
C ARG A 66 -0.16 -16.29 -6.49
N ARG A 67 -0.25 -16.58 -5.20
CA ARG A 67 0.11 -15.65 -4.12
C ARG A 67 1.17 -16.30 -3.23
N LEU A 68 2.29 -15.62 -3.06
CA LEU A 68 3.38 -16.05 -2.19
C LEU A 68 3.63 -14.97 -1.14
N VAL A 69 3.63 -15.37 0.13
CA VAL A 69 4.07 -14.56 1.26
C VAL A 69 5.34 -15.18 1.81
N VAL A 70 6.43 -14.43 1.86
CA VAL A 70 7.71 -14.88 2.38
C VAL A 70 7.95 -14.19 3.71
N ASN A 71 7.84 -14.95 4.79
CA ASN A 71 8.09 -14.53 6.16
C ASN A 71 9.33 -15.22 6.72
N THR A 72 10.43 -15.19 5.97
CA THR A 72 11.70 -15.81 6.34
C THR A 72 12.87 -15.08 5.70
N ARG A 73 14.06 -15.13 6.32
CA ARG A 73 15.32 -14.61 5.75
C ARG A 73 15.96 -15.59 4.77
N GLN A 74 15.39 -16.78 4.59
CA GLN A 74 15.94 -17.78 3.69
C GLN A 74 15.74 -17.36 2.24
N ASP A 75 16.77 -17.60 1.42
CA ASP A 75 16.68 -17.40 -0.02
C ASP A 75 15.68 -18.37 -0.63
N ILE A 76 14.76 -17.82 -1.42
CA ILE A 76 13.74 -18.58 -2.14
C ILE A 76 13.97 -18.33 -3.62
N ASN A 77 13.91 -19.41 -4.41
CA ASN A 77 14.04 -19.34 -5.85
C ASN A 77 12.67 -19.04 -6.48
N PHE A 78 12.46 -17.80 -6.92
CA PHE A 78 11.21 -17.36 -7.52
C PHE A 78 10.90 -18.03 -8.87
N ASN A 79 11.89 -18.61 -9.56
CA ASN A 79 11.64 -19.40 -10.78
C ASN A 79 10.76 -20.64 -10.53
N GLN A 80 10.64 -21.09 -9.28
CA GLN A 80 9.77 -22.20 -8.94
C GLN A 80 8.28 -21.82 -9.04
N PHE A 81 7.94 -20.53 -9.15
CA PHE A 81 6.56 -20.04 -9.15
C PHE A 81 6.22 -19.35 -10.47
N PRO A 82 6.11 -20.09 -11.59
CA PRO A 82 5.96 -19.50 -12.93
C PRO A 82 4.65 -18.73 -13.14
N ARG A 83 3.66 -18.91 -12.25
CA ARG A 83 2.35 -18.24 -12.29
C ARG A 83 2.13 -17.29 -11.13
N LEU A 84 3.20 -16.73 -10.57
CA LEU A 84 3.09 -15.82 -9.44
C LEU A 84 2.53 -14.46 -9.88
N TYR A 85 1.40 -14.05 -9.28
CA TYR A 85 0.74 -12.76 -9.53
C TYR A 85 0.88 -11.80 -8.35
N SER A 86 1.04 -12.32 -7.13
CA SER A 86 1.15 -11.55 -5.90
C SER A 86 2.32 -12.07 -5.06
N LEU A 87 3.22 -11.16 -4.70
CA LEU A 87 4.38 -11.45 -3.86
C LEU A 87 4.42 -10.49 -2.67
N VAL A 88 4.49 -11.03 -1.46
CA VAL A 88 4.71 -10.27 -0.23
C VAL A 88 6.02 -10.73 0.39
N LEU A 89 6.95 -9.82 0.58
CA LEU A 89 8.28 -10.09 1.13
C LEU A 89 8.43 -9.37 2.44
N HIS A 90 8.46 -10.12 3.55
CA HIS A 90 8.63 -9.52 4.86
C HIS A 90 10.09 -9.21 5.19
N GLN A 91 11.00 -10.09 4.76
CA GLN A 91 12.43 -10.00 5.03
C GLN A 91 13.18 -10.34 3.76
N MET A 92 13.59 -9.31 3.01
CA MET A 92 14.00 -9.48 1.63
C MET A 92 15.51 -9.55 1.45
N THR A 93 16.04 -10.69 1.04
CA THR A 93 17.49 -10.87 0.87
C THR A 93 18.04 -10.18 -0.41
N PRO A 94 19.35 -9.89 -0.48
CA PRO A 94 19.99 -9.40 -1.71
C PRO A 94 19.81 -10.31 -2.94
N ASN A 95 19.67 -11.62 -2.74
CA ASN A 95 19.43 -12.56 -3.85
C ASN A 95 17.98 -12.53 -4.31
N GLN A 96 17.02 -12.35 -3.41
CA GLN A 96 15.61 -12.13 -3.78
C GLN A 96 15.45 -10.81 -4.54
N TRP A 97 16.27 -9.78 -4.24
CA TRP A 97 16.31 -8.53 -5.04
C TRP A 97 16.63 -8.81 -6.49
N LYS A 98 17.71 -9.55 -6.76
CA LYS A 98 18.13 -9.89 -8.12
C LYS A 98 17.10 -10.72 -8.89
N GLN A 99 16.21 -11.41 -8.19
CA GLN A 99 15.13 -12.21 -8.78
C GLN A 99 13.84 -11.42 -8.99
N LEU A 100 13.73 -10.17 -8.50
CA LEU A 100 12.63 -9.31 -8.88
C LEU A 100 12.89 -8.81 -10.31
N GLY A 101 12.18 -9.37 -11.28
CA GLY A 101 12.28 -8.95 -12.67
C GLY A 101 11.43 -9.86 -13.54
N SER A 102 11.05 -9.38 -14.72
CA SER A 102 10.16 -10.09 -15.64
C SER A 102 10.69 -11.44 -16.11
N ALA A 103 12.02 -11.63 -16.09
CA ALA A 103 12.63 -12.92 -16.38
C ALA A 103 12.22 -14.02 -15.38
N PHE A 104 12.04 -13.66 -14.11
CA PHE A 104 11.67 -14.60 -13.02
C PHE A 104 10.17 -14.54 -12.71
N LEU A 105 9.57 -13.35 -12.83
CA LEU A 105 8.23 -13.02 -12.37
C LEU A 105 7.43 -12.27 -13.45
N PRO A 106 7.19 -12.88 -14.63
CA PRO A 106 6.59 -12.20 -15.78
C PRO A 106 5.13 -11.74 -15.55
N HIS A 107 4.42 -12.41 -14.63
CA HIS A 107 2.99 -12.18 -14.37
C HIS A 107 2.71 -11.39 -13.09
N LEU A 108 3.74 -10.84 -12.45
CA LEU A 108 3.59 -10.19 -11.15
C LEU A 108 2.80 -8.89 -11.29
N THR A 109 1.62 -8.86 -10.67
CA THR A 109 0.72 -7.69 -10.65
C THR A 109 0.71 -6.95 -9.33
N TYR A 110 1.08 -7.65 -8.24
CA TYR A 110 1.11 -7.12 -6.89
C TYR A 110 2.45 -7.46 -6.22
N LEU A 111 3.12 -6.43 -5.71
CA LEU A 111 4.33 -6.58 -4.91
C LEU A 111 4.17 -5.78 -3.62
N SER A 112 4.46 -6.42 -2.50
CA SER A 112 4.57 -5.77 -1.20
C SER A 112 5.90 -6.14 -0.56
N THR A 113 6.64 -5.14 -0.11
CA THR A 113 7.83 -5.31 0.71
C THR A 113 7.55 -4.69 2.07
N SER A 114 7.88 -5.37 3.17
CA SER A 114 8.03 -4.66 4.44
C SER A 114 9.48 -4.27 4.58
N CYS A 115 9.76 -2.98 4.49
CA CYS A 115 11.09 -2.47 4.77
C CYS A 115 11.47 -2.78 6.22
N ILE A 116 12.60 -3.46 6.38
CA ILE A 116 13.27 -3.64 7.67
C ILE A 116 14.72 -3.21 7.44
N THR A 117 14.95 -1.90 7.57
CA THR A 117 15.99 -1.19 8.35
C THR A 117 17.43 -1.71 8.47
N GLU A 118 17.82 -2.87 7.94
CA GLU A 118 19.19 -3.40 8.07
C GLU A 118 20.06 -3.22 6.82
N TYR A 119 19.53 -2.67 5.72
CA TYR A 119 20.28 -2.57 4.48
C TYR A 119 21.14 -1.32 4.40
N SER A 120 22.41 -1.53 4.03
CA SER A 120 23.30 -0.49 3.51
C SER A 120 22.64 0.27 2.36
N TYR A 121 23.10 1.50 2.13
CA TYR A 121 22.69 2.37 1.01
C TYR A 121 22.59 1.63 -0.35
N GLU A 122 23.39 0.59 -0.57
CA GLU A 122 23.35 -0.25 -1.78
C GLU A 122 22.07 -1.07 -1.94
N GLY A 123 21.47 -1.57 -0.85
CA GLY A 123 20.20 -2.31 -0.91
C GLY A 123 19.01 -1.42 -1.30
N LEU A 124 19.07 -0.13 -0.95
CA LEU A 124 18.11 0.89 -1.39
C LEU A 124 18.30 1.27 -2.87
N LEU A 125 19.55 1.33 -3.35
CA LEU A 125 19.83 1.57 -4.77
C LEU A 125 19.37 0.41 -5.66
N LEU A 126 19.50 -0.84 -5.20
CA LEU A 126 18.99 -2.02 -5.88
C LEU A 126 17.45 -2.04 -5.94
N HIS A 127 16.76 -1.67 -4.85
CA HIS A 127 15.31 -1.50 -4.82
C HIS A 127 14.79 -0.70 -6.02
N ILE A 128 15.44 0.42 -6.30
CA ILE A 128 14.94 1.41 -7.27
C ILE A 128 15.30 1.01 -8.70
N ARG A 129 16.52 0.48 -8.91
CA ARG A 129 16.94 0.00 -10.23
C ARG A 129 16.12 -1.18 -10.73
N ILE A 130 15.54 -1.95 -9.83
CA ILE A 130 14.77 -3.12 -10.19
C ILE A 130 13.29 -2.78 -10.39
N LEU A 131 12.71 -1.93 -9.55
CA LEU A 131 11.27 -1.66 -9.61
C LEU A 131 10.85 -0.73 -10.77
N PHE A 132 11.73 0.16 -11.24
CA PHE A 132 11.29 1.28 -12.07
C PHE A 132 11.75 1.35 -13.53
N PRO A 133 12.74 0.61 -14.07
CA PRO A 133 13.03 0.66 -15.51
C PRO A 133 12.24 -0.39 -16.30
N ASN A 134 10.92 -0.50 -16.08
CA ASN A 134 10.03 -1.47 -16.77
C ASN A 134 10.42 -2.95 -16.61
N GLN A 135 11.20 -3.33 -15.59
CA GLN A 135 11.52 -4.75 -15.39
C GLN A 135 10.30 -5.58 -15.03
N LEU A 136 9.23 -4.95 -14.52
CA LEU A 136 7.96 -5.60 -14.18
C LEU A 136 6.79 -4.87 -14.88
N PRO A 137 6.61 -5.05 -16.20
CA PRO A 137 5.62 -4.30 -16.98
C PRO A 137 4.16 -4.63 -16.60
N THR A 138 3.94 -5.74 -15.89
CA THR A 138 2.63 -6.19 -15.42
C THR A 138 2.29 -5.69 -14.02
N LEU A 139 3.24 -5.06 -13.33
CA LEU A 139 3.07 -4.59 -11.95
C LEU A 139 2.09 -3.42 -11.89
N ARG A 140 1.00 -3.60 -11.13
CA ARG A 140 -0.07 -2.61 -10.95
C ARG A 140 -0.14 -2.08 -9.54
N HIS A 141 0.16 -2.93 -8.56
CA HIS A 141 0.06 -2.60 -7.14
C HIS A 141 1.42 -2.78 -6.48
N LEU A 142 1.88 -1.72 -5.84
CA LEU A 142 3.17 -1.70 -5.17
C LEU A 142 3.01 -1.15 -3.75
N ASN A 143 3.44 -1.93 -2.76
CA ASN A 143 3.63 -1.47 -1.39
C ASN A 143 5.12 -1.55 -1.08
N LEU A 144 5.77 -0.40 -0.93
CA LEU A 144 7.22 -0.28 -0.74
C LEU A 144 7.66 -0.45 0.72
N GLY A 145 6.72 -0.50 1.67
CA GLY A 145 7.06 -0.34 3.07
C GLY A 145 7.71 1.03 3.31
N PHE A 146 8.76 1.08 4.12
CA PHE A 146 9.52 2.30 4.43
C PHE A 146 10.66 2.58 3.45
N ILE A 147 10.80 3.84 3.03
CA ILE A 147 11.92 4.33 2.23
C ILE A 147 12.56 5.55 2.89
N HIS A 148 13.88 5.68 2.79
CA HIS A 148 14.61 6.87 3.24
C HIS A 148 15.07 7.65 2.01
N ALA A 149 14.54 8.85 1.75
CA ALA A 149 14.48 9.35 0.37
C ALA A 149 15.10 10.72 0.01
N PRO A 150 16.39 11.02 0.27
CA PRO A 150 16.95 12.28 -0.21
C PRO A 150 17.44 12.28 -1.68
N VAL A 151 17.61 11.14 -2.38
CA VAL A 151 18.37 11.10 -3.66
C VAL A 151 17.80 10.15 -4.72
N PHE A 152 16.48 10.09 -4.87
CA PHE A 152 15.87 9.14 -5.81
C PHE A 152 15.46 9.79 -7.13
N ARG A 153 15.95 9.22 -8.24
CA ARG A 153 15.37 9.42 -9.57
C ARG A 153 14.45 8.23 -9.86
N TRP A 154 13.17 8.43 -9.59
CA TRP A 154 12.15 7.47 -10.01
C TRP A 154 12.07 7.48 -11.54
N THR A 155 12.26 6.33 -12.18
CA THR A 155 12.04 6.21 -13.63
C THR A 155 10.56 6.02 -13.91
N GLU A 156 10.13 6.46 -15.09
CA GLU A 156 8.72 6.42 -15.48
C GLU A 156 8.17 4.99 -15.50
N SER A 157 6.98 4.80 -14.93
CA SER A 157 6.21 3.57 -14.96
C SER A 157 4.79 3.88 -15.43
N SER A 158 4.39 3.25 -16.53
CA SER A 158 3.04 3.37 -17.07
C SER A 158 2.09 2.28 -16.58
N SER A 159 2.59 1.23 -15.92
CA SER A 159 1.77 0.10 -15.46
C SER A 159 1.22 0.28 -14.05
N LEU A 160 1.89 1.08 -13.21
CA LEU A 160 1.52 1.26 -11.82
C LEU A 160 0.20 2.01 -11.67
N TYR A 161 -0.71 1.39 -10.94
CA TYR A 161 -2.07 1.85 -10.69
C TYR A 161 -2.27 2.23 -9.23
N SER A 162 -1.55 1.59 -8.31
CA SER A 162 -1.68 1.78 -6.86
C SER A 162 -0.32 1.71 -6.18
N ILE A 163 0.01 2.73 -5.39
CA ILE A 163 1.24 2.77 -4.60
C ILE A 163 0.91 3.03 -3.13
N SER A 164 1.54 2.28 -2.23
CA SER A 164 1.60 2.57 -0.79
C SER A 164 3.05 2.65 -0.36
N VAL A 165 3.40 3.68 0.40
CA VAL A 165 4.78 3.94 0.82
C VAL A 165 4.81 4.64 2.18
N ARG A 166 5.82 4.32 2.97
CA ARG A 166 6.18 5.06 4.18
C ARG A 166 7.50 5.79 3.93
N SER A 167 7.62 7.04 4.34
CA SER A 167 8.81 7.85 4.05
C SER A 167 9.16 8.76 5.22
N ASN A 168 10.40 9.21 5.30
CA ASN A 168 10.82 10.36 6.10
C ASN A 168 11.14 11.58 5.24
N ASP A 169 10.74 11.56 3.97
CA ASP A 169 10.98 12.67 3.05
C ASP A 169 9.71 12.98 2.26
N PRO A 170 9.12 14.18 2.43
CA PRO A 170 7.90 14.58 1.74
C PRO A 170 8.06 14.66 0.22
N THR A 171 9.29 14.79 -0.28
CA THR A 171 9.58 14.80 -1.71
C THR A 171 9.22 13.49 -2.41
N VAL A 172 9.01 12.40 -1.67
CA VAL A 172 8.52 11.13 -2.24
C VAL A 172 7.23 11.31 -3.04
N VAL A 173 6.31 12.17 -2.58
CA VAL A 173 5.00 12.37 -3.20
C VAL A 173 5.16 12.93 -4.61
N PRO A 174 5.78 14.11 -4.83
CA PRO A 174 5.98 14.64 -6.17
C PRO A 174 6.79 13.70 -7.05
N TYR A 175 7.82 13.01 -6.54
CA TYR A 175 8.56 12.03 -7.34
C TYR A 175 7.68 10.88 -7.84
N ILE A 176 6.81 10.32 -6.99
CA ILE A 176 5.86 9.29 -7.40
C ILE A 176 4.91 9.81 -8.47
N LEU A 177 4.34 11.00 -8.25
CA LEU A 177 3.42 11.62 -9.21
C LEU A 177 4.12 11.93 -10.55
N THR A 178 5.41 12.28 -10.52
CA THR A 178 6.19 12.50 -11.75
C THR A 178 6.47 11.24 -12.52
N SER A 179 6.64 10.12 -11.83
CA SER A 179 7.07 8.90 -12.48
C SER A 179 5.91 7.95 -12.81
N CYS A 180 4.73 8.12 -12.20
CA CYS A 180 3.63 7.17 -12.32
C CYS A 180 2.36 7.81 -12.92
N HIS A 181 2.38 8.16 -14.20
CA HIS A 181 1.30 8.91 -14.84
C HIS A 181 -0.09 8.23 -14.83
N ASN A 182 -0.14 6.90 -14.72
CA ASN A 182 -1.40 6.14 -14.67
C ASN A 182 -1.86 5.82 -13.23
N LEU A 183 -1.22 6.43 -12.23
CA LEU A 183 -1.52 6.16 -10.83
C LEU A 183 -2.93 6.63 -10.47
N TYR A 184 -3.73 5.69 -9.96
CA TYR A 184 -5.10 5.93 -9.53
C TYR A 184 -5.20 6.12 -8.01
N TYR A 185 -4.40 5.35 -7.26
CA TYR A 185 -4.37 5.34 -5.80
C TYR A 185 -2.95 5.57 -5.28
N LEU A 186 -2.81 6.51 -4.34
CA LEU A 186 -1.56 6.78 -3.64
C LEU A 186 -1.83 6.86 -2.14
N ASP A 187 -1.06 6.10 -1.36
CA ASP A 187 -1.09 6.08 0.09
C ASP A 187 0.32 6.34 0.63
N VAL A 188 0.47 7.42 1.39
CA VAL A 188 1.75 7.85 1.93
C VAL A 188 1.64 8.07 3.42
N SER A 189 2.52 7.42 4.18
CA SER A 189 2.66 7.65 5.62
C SER A 189 4.04 8.21 5.96
N PHE A 190 4.11 9.30 6.73
CA PHE A 190 5.37 9.86 7.19
C PHE A 190 5.75 9.34 8.58
N LEU A 191 7.05 9.05 8.74
CA LEU A 191 7.68 8.53 9.96
C LEU A 191 8.48 9.64 10.67
N PRO A 192 8.99 9.43 11.91
CA PRO A 192 9.78 10.45 12.59
C PRO A 192 11.10 10.69 11.83
N ASP A 193 11.77 11.80 12.15
CA ASP A 193 12.99 12.28 11.47
C ASP A 193 12.76 12.78 10.04
N THR A 194 11.56 13.28 9.76
CA THR A 194 11.27 13.86 8.45
C THR A 194 12.06 15.15 8.21
N VAL A 195 12.80 15.21 7.10
CA VAL A 195 13.53 16.43 6.69
C VAL A 195 12.58 17.34 5.91
N GLU A 196 12.26 18.52 6.46
CA GLU A 196 11.41 19.52 5.79
C GLU A 196 12.15 20.22 4.64
N ASN A 197 12.33 19.54 3.51
CA ASN A 197 12.93 20.15 2.31
C ASN A 197 12.11 19.85 1.05
N CYS A 198 10.87 20.35 0.97
CA CYS A 198 10.04 20.29 -0.24
C CYS A 198 10.06 21.57 -1.11
N LYS A 199 10.81 22.60 -0.72
CA LYS A 199 10.58 23.99 -1.22
C LYS A 199 10.97 24.27 -2.68
N ASN A 200 11.53 23.34 -3.45
CA ASN A 200 12.08 23.65 -4.79
C ASN A 200 11.80 22.60 -5.88
N GLN A 201 10.74 21.80 -5.78
CA GLN A 201 10.47 20.76 -6.78
C GLN A 201 9.52 21.22 -7.88
N SER A 202 9.80 20.78 -9.11
CA SER A 202 8.95 21.02 -10.28
C SER A 202 7.54 20.51 -10.00
N VAL A 203 6.60 21.45 -9.88
CA VAL A 203 5.21 21.14 -9.56
C VAL A 203 4.57 20.53 -10.81
N ILE A 204 4.34 19.22 -10.78
CA ILE A 204 3.38 18.65 -11.72
C ILE A 204 2.03 19.28 -11.43
N THR A 205 1.41 19.80 -12.48
CA THR A 205 0.04 20.26 -12.41
C THR A 205 -0.84 19.20 -13.05
N ASN A 206 -2.00 18.91 -12.43
CA ASN A 206 -3.08 18.09 -13.02
C ASN A 206 -2.83 16.57 -13.14
N HIS A 207 -2.15 15.94 -12.18
CA HIS A 207 -2.04 14.47 -12.16
C HIS A 207 -3.43 13.80 -12.13
N PRO A 208 -3.66 12.67 -12.86
CA PRO A 208 -4.98 12.02 -12.95
C PRO A 208 -5.43 11.25 -11.71
N LEU A 209 -4.70 11.37 -10.58
CA LEU A 209 -4.92 10.61 -9.35
C LEU A 209 -6.37 10.75 -8.88
N LYS A 210 -6.98 9.64 -8.43
CA LYS A 210 -8.38 9.63 -7.97
C LYS A 210 -8.53 9.40 -6.48
N GLN A 211 -7.57 8.74 -5.85
CA GLN A 211 -7.58 8.45 -4.43
C GLN A 211 -6.21 8.78 -3.82
N PHE A 212 -6.24 9.56 -2.74
CA PHE A 212 -5.04 9.97 -2.03
C PHE A 212 -5.23 9.78 -0.53
N ILE A 213 -4.29 9.06 0.10
CA ILE A 213 -4.22 8.90 1.54
C ILE A 213 -2.88 9.49 1.99
N LEU A 214 -2.97 10.39 2.95
CA LEU A 214 -1.83 11.04 3.59
C LEU A 214 -1.94 10.82 5.08
N SER A 215 -0.89 10.29 5.69
CA SER A 215 -0.81 10.12 7.14
C SER A 215 0.53 10.63 7.63
N ASP A 216 0.53 11.43 8.68
CA ASP A 216 1.71 11.95 9.34
C ASP A 216 1.49 11.84 10.84
N SER A 217 1.94 10.73 11.40
CA SER A 217 1.80 10.43 12.82
C SER A 217 2.80 11.20 13.70
N TYR A 218 3.66 12.03 13.10
CA TYR A 218 4.75 12.72 13.80
C TYR A 218 4.73 14.23 13.60
N HIS A 219 3.67 14.75 12.98
CA HIS A 219 3.36 16.18 12.90
C HIS A 219 4.49 17.00 12.26
N LYS A 220 5.05 16.47 11.17
CA LYS A 220 6.15 17.07 10.39
C LYS A 220 5.69 17.73 9.09
N LEU A 221 4.47 17.44 8.64
CA LEU A 221 3.92 18.09 7.47
C LEU A 221 3.35 19.45 7.85
N SER A 222 3.93 20.50 7.27
CA SER A 222 3.33 21.83 7.29
C SER A 222 2.13 21.88 6.33
N PHE A 223 1.20 22.81 6.59
CA PHE A 223 0.07 23.04 5.68
C PHE A 223 0.54 23.37 4.26
N GLU A 224 1.63 24.12 4.08
CA GLU A 224 2.16 24.48 2.77
C GLU A 224 2.61 23.26 1.96
N ILE A 225 3.21 22.25 2.62
CA ILE A 225 3.62 21.01 1.95
C ILE A 225 2.38 20.22 1.50
N VAL A 226 1.39 20.09 2.38
CA VAL A 226 0.12 19.44 2.03
C VAL A 226 -0.55 20.18 0.87
N ASP A 227 -0.55 21.51 0.90
CA ASP A 227 -1.12 22.35 -0.14
C ASP A 227 -0.45 22.10 -1.50
N ILE A 228 0.89 22.02 -1.54
CA ILE A 228 1.66 21.67 -2.74
C ILE A 228 1.23 20.30 -3.30
N PHE A 229 1.06 19.30 -2.44
CA PHE A 229 0.59 17.98 -2.86
C PHE A 229 -0.80 18.08 -3.49
N LEU A 230 -1.75 18.73 -2.81
CA LEU A 230 -3.13 18.88 -3.30
C LEU A 230 -3.21 19.68 -4.61
N SER A 231 -2.31 20.65 -4.82
CA SER A 231 -2.15 21.39 -6.08
C SER A 231 -1.79 20.47 -7.25
N SER A 232 -1.07 19.39 -6.98
CA SER A 232 -0.61 18.45 -7.99
C SER A 232 -1.70 17.47 -8.43
N ILE A 233 -2.76 17.28 -7.62
CA ILE A 233 -3.82 16.27 -7.82
C ILE A 233 -5.25 16.85 -7.82
N PRO A 234 -5.56 17.90 -8.60
CA PRO A 234 -6.85 18.61 -8.54
C PRO A 234 -8.07 17.74 -8.93
N ASN A 235 -7.84 16.60 -9.60
CA ASN A 235 -8.89 15.70 -10.07
C ASN A 235 -9.22 14.53 -9.11
N VAL A 236 -8.70 14.60 -7.89
CA VAL A 236 -8.91 13.58 -6.85
C VAL A 236 -10.38 13.54 -6.42
N LYS A 237 -10.91 12.34 -6.20
CA LYS A 237 -12.31 12.10 -5.83
C LYS A 237 -12.46 11.65 -4.39
N ARG A 238 -11.43 11.02 -3.82
CA ARG A 238 -11.41 10.55 -2.43
C ARG A 238 -10.10 10.92 -1.77
N ILE A 239 -10.19 11.57 -0.63
CA ILE A 239 -9.03 11.93 0.18
C ILE A 239 -9.22 11.41 1.59
N LYS A 240 -8.16 10.84 2.16
CA LYS A 240 -8.01 10.64 3.60
C LYS A 240 -6.77 11.37 4.09
N LEU A 241 -6.92 12.28 5.04
CA LEU A 241 -5.78 13.01 5.64
C LEU A 241 -5.72 12.77 7.14
N SER A 242 -4.53 12.48 7.65
CA SER A 242 -4.25 12.45 9.09
C SER A 242 -2.93 13.15 9.35
N PHE A 243 -2.95 14.33 9.96
CA PHE A 243 -1.77 15.13 10.28
C PHE A 243 -2.16 16.26 11.25
N GLN A 244 -1.18 16.98 11.79
CA GLN A 244 -1.43 18.17 12.60
C GLN A 244 -1.39 19.42 11.74
N CYS A 245 -2.39 20.28 11.89
CA CYS A 245 -2.54 21.50 11.14
C CYS A 245 -2.26 22.71 12.04
N ASN A 246 -1.38 23.60 11.59
CA ASN A 246 -1.03 24.84 12.26
C ASN A 246 -1.85 26.06 11.77
N VAL A 247 -2.72 25.86 10.78
CA VAL A 247 -3.69 26.86 10.33
C VAL A 247 -5.08 26.49 10.85
N PRO A 248 -5.97 27.47 11.08
CA PRO A 248 -7.34 27.18 11.47
C PRO A 248 -7.98 26.17 10.53
N PHE A 249 -8.61 25.14 11.09
CA PHE A 249 -9.16 24.04 10.28
C PHE A 249 -10.20 24.52 9.26
N ILE A 250 -10.92 25.61 9.56
CA ILE A 250 -11.85 26.24 8.63
C ILE A 250 -11.15 26.73 7.35
N ASP A 251 -9.99 27.37 7.47
CA ASP A 251 -9.21 27.87 6.32
C ASP A 251 -8.69 26.71 5.48
N PHE A 252 -8.26 25.63 6.16
CA PHE A 252 -7.86 24.39 5.51
C PHE A 252 -8.98 23.81 4.64
N VAL A 253 -10.19 23.63 5.18
CA VAL A 253 -11.31 23.05 4.41
C VAL A 253 -11.81 23.98 3.30
N GLN A 254 -11.73 25.31 3.47
CA GLN A 254 -12.03 26.27 2.41
C GLN A 254 -11.02 26.14 1.26
N CYS A 255 -9.72 26.10 1.55
CA CYS A 255 -8.68 25.87 0.55
C CYS A 255 -8.93 24.55 -0.20
N LEU A 256 -9.22 23.48 0.54
CA LEU A 256 -9.46 22.16 0.00
C LEU A 256 -10.70 22.11 -0.93
N SER A 257 -11.80 22.75 -0.52
CA SER A 257 -13.03 22.87 -1.33
C SER A 257 -12.80 23.64 -2.64
N ASN A 258 -12.06 24.76 -2.56
CA ASN A 258 -11.74 25.58 -3.72
C ASN A 258 -10.85 24.85 -4.73
N ARG A 259 -9.92 24.05 -4.23
CA ARG A 259 -8.91 23.35 -5.05
C ARG A 259 -9.44 22.06 -5.66
N LEU A 260 -10.21 21.27 -4.91
CA LEU A 260 -10.58 19.90 -5.28
C LEU A 260 -12.05 19.81 -5.71
N ARG A 261 -12.38 20.44 -6.84
CA ARG A 261 -13.76 20.54 -7.35
C ARG A 261 -14.47 19.20 -7.57
N TYR A 262 -13.72 18.11 -7.70
CA TYR A 262 -14.26 16.76 -7.95
C TYR A 262 -14.31 15.88 -6.69
N LEU A 263 -14.02 16.44 -5.52
CA LEU A 263 -13.99 15.70 -4.27
C LEU A 263 -15.38 15.19 -3.91
N ARG A 264 -15.50 13.88 -3.71
CA ARG A 264 -16.75 13.21 -3.34
C ARG A 264 -16.73 12.67 -1.93
N ARG A 265 -15.55 12.33 -1.42
CA ARG A 265 -15.35 11.77 -0.10
C ARG A 265 -14.10 12.35 0.54
N PHE A 266 -14.29 12.89 1.72
CA PHE A 266 -13.22 13.38 2.58
C PHE A 266 -13.33 12.62 3.91
N ASP A 267 -12.27 11.93 4.29
CA ASP A 267 -12.11 11.36 5.61
C ASP A 267 -10.90 12.05 6.28
N CYS A 268 -11.02 12.41 7.56
CA CYS A 268 -9.94 13.09 8.28
C CYS A 268 -9.74 12.59 9.70
N GLU A 269 -8.51 12.76 10.18
CA GLU A 269 -8.11 12.77 11.58
C GLU A 269 -7.04 13.85 11.73
N ILE A 270 -7.49 15.10 11.87
CA ILE A 270 -6.62 16.29 11.83
C ILE A 270 -6.67 17.00 13.18
N ASP A 271 -5.48 17.21 13.76
CA ASP A 271 -5.31 17.97 15.00
C ASP A 271 -5.10 19.45 14.66
N ASP A 272 -6.06 20.29 15.02
CA ASP A 272 -5.98 21.74 14.87
C ASP A 272 -5.33 22.36 16.12
N ILE A 273 -4.10 22.83 15.96
CA ILE A 273 -3.32 23.51 17.01
C ILE A 273 -3.25 25.03 16.82
N SER A 274 -4.11 25.59 15.96
CA SER A 274 -4.20 27.05 15.80
C SER A 274 -4.75 27.70 17.07
N ASP A 275 -4.41 28.97 17.30
CA ASP A 275 -4.92 29.75 18.44
C ASP A 275 -6.38 30.21 18.25
N ASP A 276 -6.97 30.01 17.06
CA ASP A 276 -8.30 30.51 16.73
C ASP A 276 -9.40 29.54 17.14
N GLU A 277 -10.08 29.82 18.25
CA GLU A 277 -11.20 29.01 18.78
C GLU A 277 -12.52 29.15 18.00
N THR A 278 -12.63 30.06 17.03
CA THR A 278 -13.92 30.45 16.44
C THR A 278 -14.56 29.43 15.49
N THR A 279 -13.92 28.28 15.28
CA THR A 279 -14.38 27.30 14.30
C THR A 279 -15.60 26.51 14.81
N ALA A 280 -16.81 26.98 14.45
CA ALA A 280 -18.04 26.22 14.63
C ALA A 280 -18.13 25.09 13.58
N ILE A 281 -18.30 23.85 14.04
CA ILE A 281 -18.36 22.65 13.17
C ILE A 281 -19.49 22.73 12.13
N GLU A 282 -20.57 23.43 12.47
CA GLU A 282 -21.70 23.69 11.59
C GLU A 282 -21.28 24.48 10.35
N ILE A 283 -20.37 25.45 10.49
CA ILE A 283 -19.86 26.25 9.37
C ILE A 283 -19.06 25.35 8.42
N ILE A 284 -18.19 24.48 8.97
CA ILE A 284 -17.39 23.55 8.16
C ILE A 284 -18.28 22.64 7.31
N ARG A 285 -19.35 22.10 7.90
CA ARG A 285 -20.28 21.19 7.21
C ARG A 285 -21.05 21.90 6.09
N GLN A 286 -21.26 23.21 6.19
CA GLN A 286 -21.93 24.00 5.15
C GLN A 286 -21.02 24.32 3.95
N ILE A 287 -19.69 24.25 4.09
CA ILE A 287 -18.75 24.59 3.01
C ILE A 287 -18.85 23.62 1.83
N HIS A 288 -18.96 22.32 2.10
CA HIS A 288 -19.05 21.31 1.06
C HIS A 288 -19.75 20.03 1.55
N PRO A 289 -20.62 19.37 0.74
CA PRO A 289 -21.37 18.19 1.17
C PRO A 289 -20.52 17.02 1.69
N CYS A 290 -19.27 16.89 1.23
CA CYS A 290 -18.38 15.83 1.70
C CYS A 290 -17.88 16.01 3.14
N PHE A 291 -18.09 17.18 3.74
CA PHE A 291 -17.67 17.49 5.12
C PHE A 291 -18.74 17.17 6.17
N ASN A 292 -19.93 16.74 5.77
CA ASN A 292 -21.06 16.45 6.68
C ASN A 292 -20.75 15.41 7.77
N ARG A 293 -19.76 14.54 7.54
CA ARG A 293 -19.34 13.48 8.48
C ARG A 293 -18.26 13.91 9.45
N ILE A 294 -17.72 15.12 9.32
CA ILE A 294 -16.69 15.64 10.23
C ILE A 294 -17.34 15.95 11.58
N GLN A 295 -16.69 15.51 12.65
CA GLN A 295 -17.03 15.80 14.04
C GLN A 295 -15.80 16.41 14.72
N LEU A 296 -16.06 17.29 15.69
CA LEU A 296 -15.02 17.86 16.55
C LEU A 296 -14.96 17.05 17.85
N ASP A 297 -13.80 16.48 18.13
CA ASP A 297 -13.45 15.85 19.40
C ASP A 297 -12.55 16.82 20.17
N ARG A 298 -12.90 17.10 21.43
CA ARG A 298 -12.09 17.95 22.32
C ARG A 298 -11.37 17.02 23.29
N GLY A 299 -10.09 16.78 23.02
CA GLY A 299 -9.27 15.90 23.85
C GLY A 299 -9.07 16.46 25.27
N LEU A 300 -8.69 15.60 26.20
CA LEU A 300 -8.43 15.92 27.62
C LEU A 300 -7.38 17.04 27.83
N HIS A 301 -6.56 17.33 26.81
CA HIS A 301 -5.50 18.34 26.85
C HIS A 301 -5.84 19.63 26.09
N GLY A 302 -7.10 19.83 25.70
CA GLY A 302 -7.53 21.04 24.98
C GLY A 302 -7.26 21.03 23.47
N PHE A 303 -6.64 19.98 22.94
CA PHE A 303 -6.48 19.81 21.49
C PHE A 303 -7.83 19.57 20.81
N ARG A 304 -7.98 20.19 19.64
CA ARG A 304 -9.16 20.06 18.79
C ARG A 304 -8.85 19.07 17.68
N THR A 305 -9.46 17.90 17.73
CA THR A 305 -9.27 16.88 16.70
C THR A 305 -10.52 16.77 15.85
N PHE A 306 -10.38 17.01 14.55
CA PHE A 306 -11.46 16.82 13.58
C PHE A 306 -11.40 15.41 13.00
N ARG A 307 -12.45 14.61 13.22
CA ARG A 307 -12.55 13.21 12.78
C ARG A 307 -13.78 12.94 11.93
N THR A 308 -13.65 12.03 10.98
CA THR A 308 -14.79 11.53 10.18
C THR A 308 -15.27 10.18 10.68
N TYR A 309 -16.58 10.06 10.96
CA TYR A 309 -17.24 8.80 11.35
C TYR A 309 -18.15 8.29 10.23
#